data_AF-A0A9E0UL26-F1
#
_entry.id   AF-A0A9E0UL26-F1
#
_cell.length_a   1.000
_cell.length_b   1.000
_cell.length_c   1.000
_cell.angle_alpha   90.00
_cell.angle_beta   90.00
_cell.angle_gamma   90.00
#
_symmetry.space_group_name_H-M   'P 1'
#
loop_
_entity.id
_entity.type
_entity.pdbx_description
1 polymer ?
#
loop_
_entity_poly.entity_id
_entity_poly.type
_entity_poly.pdbx_seq_one_letter_code
_entity_poly.pdbx_strand_id
1 'polypeptide(L)'
;MKTKGWMGTVALAALLGATGCSKNEGDGGGGGGSSNASKLEEYAMTPEWINYATAVSSELLDDCVGLWASWNGPSGIPDEDWNRIGRDFFSKNTIVGADGYAQYMRTASEGNDKFTSGVDAIRTILVDGFANISNEVGSSKIGNPNSLALSGQTNEAVLQVESWYSWNSITDYSDNIISIKNGYAGRRGAIGDPADANSISAYVKSQDADLDARMTAAIDGAYNAIKSMQAPFRNNLTGSKVDAAITACSDLTELTEGSLLGLFENAGDYDFTAILTQYADQVVTPTYKDLKEKAWALYNAMVALQADNRNQSKVDAACTAWRTMRVPWEQSEAVLFGPAGEETGLGFDPSMDSWPLDQEDIATIITNKNLSSVDDYIGAIGSESVRGFHTIELLLFKDGQNRKVLAE
;
A
#
# COMPACT_ATOMS: atom_id res chain seq x y z
N MET A 1 19.86 -24.51 42.41
CA MET A 1 18.63 -24.02 41.74
C MET A 1 19.07 -23.00 40.70
N LYS A 2 19.03 -23.38 39.42
CA LYS A 2 19.52 -22.56 38.30
C LYS A 2 18.36 -21.72 37.77
N THR A 3 18.61 -20.42 37.67
CA THR A 3 17.80 -19.39 37.02
C THR A 3 17.67 -19.70 35.52
N LYS A 4 16.44 -19.77 35.00
CA LYS A 4 16.16 -19.84 33.56
C LYS A 4 16.03 -18.41 33.04
N GLY A 5 16.98 -18.00 32.20
CA GLY A 5 16.87 -16.81 31.38
C GLY A 5 15.83 -17.02 30.28
N TRP A 6 14.97 -16.03 30.11
CA TRP A 6 14.04 -15.90 29.00
C TRP A 6 14.84 -15.33 27.83
N MET A 7 15.22 -16.18 26.87
CA MET A 7 15.63 -15.73 25.54
C MET A 7 14.35 -15.58 24.73
N GLY A 8 13.92 -14.34 24.49
CA GLY A 8 12.93 -14.04 23.46
C GLY A 8 13.59 -14.29 22.10
N THR A 9 13.18 -15.36 21.42
CA THR A 9 13.44 -15.52 19.99
C THR A 9 12.65 -14.45 19.26
N VAL A 10 13.35 -13.41 18.78
CA VAL A 10 12.87 -12.56 17.69
C VAL A 10 12.74 -13.48 16.48
N ALA A 11 11.51 -13.93 16.21
CA ALA A 11 11.19 -14.51 14.93
C ALA A 11 11.14 -13.34 13.95
N LEU A 12 12.25 -13.10 13.28
CA LEU A 12 12.31 -12.32 12.05
C LEU A 12 11.33 -13.01 11.09
N ALA A 13 10.12 -12.48 10.98
CA ALA A 13 9.24 -12.80 9.88
C ALA A 13 9.94 -12.24 8.65
N ALA A 14 10.79 -13.06 8.03
CA ALA A 14 11.04 -12.89 6.63
C ALA A 14 9.64 -12.89 6.01
N LEU A 15 9.22 -11.74 5.45
CA LEU A 15 8.35 -11.78 4.30
C LEU A 15 9.09 -12.67 3.31
N LEU A 16 8.81 -13.96 3.38
CA LEU A 16 8.82 -14.83 2.25
C LEU A 16 7.79 -14.17 1.34
N GLY A 17 8.23 -13.18 0.58
CA GLY A 17 7.55 -12.77 -0.64
C GLY A 17 7.19 -14.09 -1.26
N ALA A 18 5.88 -14.31 -1.42
CA ALA A 18 5.40 -15.55 -1.95
C ALA A 18 6.20 -15.73 -3.24
N THR A 19 7.12 -16.70 -3.22
CA THR A 19 7.53 -17.37 -4.42
C THR A 19 6.24 -18.05 -4.84
N GLY A 20 5.37 -17.27 -5.48
CA GLY A 20 4.40 -17.78 -6.42
C GLY A 20 5.25 -18.66 -7.28
N CYS A 21 5.05 -19.97 -7.11
CA CYS A 21 5.67 -20.95 -7.96
C CYS A 21 5.27 -20.55 -9.38
N SER A 22 6.16 -19.80 -10.04
CA SER A 22 6.20 -19.66 -11.47
C SER A 22 6.28 -21.09 -11.97
N LYS A 23 5.13 -21.68 -12.28
CA LYS A 23 5.03 -22.84 -13.15
C LYS A 23 5.31 -22.36 -14.56
N ASN A 24 6.55 -21.91 -14.77
CA ASN A 24 7.26 -22.13 -16.01
C ASN A 24 7.98 -23.48 -15.88
N GLU A 25 7.22 -24.55 -15.69
CA GLU A 25 7.72 -25.87 -16.09
C GLU A 25 7.52 -25.94 -17.61
N GLY A 26 8.63 -25.77 -18.33
CA GLY A 26 8.66 -25.97 -19.76
C GLY A 26 8.28 -27.40 -20.09
N ASP A 27 7.17 -27.55 -20.81
CA ASP A 27 7.05 -28.65 -21.75
C ASP A 27 7.58 -28.18 -23.10
N GLY A 28 8.53 -28.95 -23.63
CA GLY A 28 9.20 -28.69 -24.89
C GLY A 28 8.23 -28.89 -26.05
N GLY A 29 7.46 -27.86 -26.37
CA GLY A 29 6.62 -27.79 -27.56
C GLY A 29 6.93 -26.53 -28.35
N GLY A 30 7.72 -26.65 -29.41
CA GLY A 30 7.93 -25.56 -30.37
C GLY A 30 6.61 -25.16 -31.04
N GLY A 31 5.98 -24.10 -30.53
CA GLY A 31 4.82 -23.45 -31.12
C GLY A 31 4.96 -21.94 -30.94
N GLY A 32 5.37 -21.23 -31.99
CA GLY A 32 5.45 -19.78 -32.02
C GLY A 32 4.08 -19.11 -32.03
N GLY A 33 3.33 -19.22 -30.93
CA GLY A 33 2.15 -18.40 -30.66
C GLY A 33 2.57 -17.09 -30.00
N SER A 34 2.16 -15.95 -30.56
CA SER A 34 2.33 -14.65 -29.89
C SER A 34 1.66 -14.69 -28.51
N SER A 35 2.35 -14.28 -27.46
CA SER A 35 1.75 -14.20 -26.11
C SER A 35 0.54 -13.26 -26.11
N ASN A 36 -0.46 -13.48 -25.26
CA ASN A 36 -1.63 -12.62 -25.22
C ASN A 36 -1.28 -11.21 -24.71
N ALA A 37 -0.28 -11.07 -23.84
CA ALA A 37 0.19 -9.74 -23.40
C ALA A 37 0.66 -8.87 -24.57
N SER A 38 1.22 -9.47 -25.63
CA SER A 38 1.61 -8.72 -26.84
C SER A 38 0.44 -8.07 -27.58
N LYS A 39 -0.79 -8.55 -27.37
CA LYS A 39 -2.03 -8.03 -27.97
C LYS A 39 -2.69 -6.95 -27.12
N LEU A 40 -2.28 -6.78 -25.86
CA LEU A 40 -2.92 -5.86 -24.91
C LEU A 40 -2.98 -4.44 -25.49
N GLU A 41 -1.88 -3.97 -26.10
CA GLU A 41 -1.81 -2.65 -26.72
C GLU A 41 -2.73 -2.48 -27.95
N GLU A 42 -3.15 -3.54 -28.63
CA GLU A 42 -4.13 -3.46 -29.72
C GLU A 42 -5.54 -3.08 -29.20
N TYR A 43 -5.79 -3.34 -27.91
CA TYR A 43 -7.04 -3.03 -27.22
C TYR A 43 -7.00 -1.73 -26.41
N ALA A 44 -5.86 -1.02 -26.41
CA ALA A 44 -5.72 0.20 -25.62
C ALA A 44 -6.85 1.20 -25.93
N MET A 45 -7.58 1.60 -24.88
CA MET A 45 -8.71 2.54 -24.97
C MET A 45 -9.91 2.07 -25.83
N THR A 46 -10.03 0.77 -26.13
CA THR A 46 -11.29 0.22 -26.68
C THR A 46 -12.39 0.14 -25.60
N PRO A 47 -13.65 -0.09 -25.97
CA PRO A 47 -14.71 -0.33 -25.00
C PRO A 47 -14.40 -1.50 -24.03
N GLU A 48 -13.81 -2.59 -24.50
CA GLU A 48 -13.43 -3.74 -23.65
C GLU A 48 -12.42 -3.33 -22.57
N TRP A 49 -11.38 -2.60 -22.97
CA TRP A 49 -10.36 -2.08 -22.07
C TRP A 49 -10.94 -1.16 -21.00
N ILE A 50 -11.83 -0.25 -21.40
CA ILE A 50 -12.42 0.73 -20.49
C ILE A 50 -13.48 0.08 -19.58
N ASN A 51 -14.23 -0.90 -20.07
CA ASN A 51 -15.16 -1.68 -19.24
C ASN A 51 -14.40 -2.47 -18.17
N TYR A 52 -13.29 -3.11 -18.54
CA TYR A 52 -12.44 -3.80 -17.57
C TYR A 52 -11.81 -2.83 -16.56
N ALA A 53 -11.25 -1.71 -17.00
CA ALA A 53 -10.72 -0.69 -16.08
C ALA A 53 -11.80 -0.15 -15.12
N THR A 54 -13.04 0.01 -15.61
CA THR A 54 -14.19 0.43 -14.78
C THR A 54 -14.56 -0.65 -13.77
N ALA A 55 -14.56 -1.93 -14.16
CA ALA A 55 -14.76 -3.07 -13.26
C ALA A 55 -13.71 -3.12 -12.15
N VAL A 56 -12.42 -3.01 -12.50
CA VAL A 56 -11.33 -2.98 -11.51
C VAL A 56 -11.48 -1.77 -10.56
N SER A 57 -11.88 -0.60 -11.06
CA SER A 57 -12.12 0.57 -10.19
C SER A 57 -13.33 0.41 -9.26
N SER A 58 -14.32 -0.40 -9.65
CA SER A 58 -15.46 -0.76 -8.80
C SER A 58 -15.00 -1.66 -7.66
N GLU A 59 -14.29 -2.73 -7.99
CA GLU A 59 -13.71 -3.66 -7.01
C GLU A 59 -12.78 -2.95 -6.02
N LEU A 60 -11.91 -2.07 -6.52
CA LEU A 60 -11.02 -1.25 -5.68
C LEU A 60 -11.80 -0.30 -4.75
N LEU A 61 -12.94 0.24 -5.19
CA LEU A 61 -13.82 1.05 -4.35
C LEU A 61 -14.40 0.20 -3.20
N ASP A 62 -14.81 -1.04 -3.48
CA ASP A 62 -15.36 -1.93 -2.44
C ASP A 62 -14.34 -2.23 -1.36
N ASP A 63 -13.10 -2.51 -1.76
CA ASP A 63 -11.99 -2.74 -0.84
C ASP A 63 -11.67 -1.48 -0.01
N CYS A 64 -11.62 -0.29 -0.63
CA CYS A 64 -11.37 0.96 0.09
C CYS A 64 -12.46 1.27 1.11
N VAL A 65 -13.73 1.04 0.74
CA VAL A 65 -14.87 1.22 1.65
C VAL A 65 -14.79 0.20 2.79
N GLY A 66 -14.51 -1.07 2.49
CA GLY A 66 -14.38 -2.16 3.46
C GLY A 66 -13.24 -1.95 4.44
N LEU A 67 -12.08 -1.47 3.97
CA LEU A 67 -10.92 -1.17 4.78
C LEU A 67 -11.20 0.00 5.74
N TRP A 68 -11.77 1.10 5.24
CA TRP A 68 -12.17 2.21 6.10
C TRP A 68 -13.23 1.79 7.12
N ALA A 69 -14.26 1.07 6.69
CA ALA A 69 -15.33 0.57 7.57
C ALA A 69 -14.77 -0.35 8.66
N SER A 70 -13.80 -1.21 8.30
CA SER A 70 -13.12 -2.08 9.25
C SER A 70 -12.45 -1.28 10.37
N TRP A 71 -11.76 -0.18 10.04
CA TRP A 71 -11.15 0.66 11.07
C TRP A 71 -12.17 1.51 11.84
N ASN A 72 -13.13 2.11 11.14
CA ASN A 72 -14.09 3.06 11.70
C ASN A 72 -15.16 2.42 12.59
N GLY A 73 -15.57 1.19 12.28
CA GLY A 73 -16.77 0.57 12.84
C GLY A 73 -18.05 0.99 12.11
N PRO A 74 -19.21 0.42 12.46
CA PRO A 74 -20.46 0.60 11.72
C PRO A 74 -21.07 2.01 11.86
N SER A 75 -20.67 2.75 12.89
CA SER A 75 -21.21 4.07 13.20
C SER A 75 -20.79 5.11 12.16
N GLY A 76 -21.77 5.79 11.57
CA GLY A 76 -21.51 6.89 10.63
C GLY A 76 -21.10 6.47 9.22
N ILE A 77 -21.16 5.17 8.88
CA ILE A 77 -21.01 4.70 7.49
C ILE A 77 -22.22 5.18 6.65
N PRO A 78 -22.00 5.96 5.58
CA PRO A 78 -23.04 6.39 4.64
C PRO A 78 -23.77 5.22 3.96
N ASP A 79 -25.03 5.44 3.55
CA ASP A 79 -25.81 4.40 2.85
C ASP A 79 -25.17 3.96 1.52
N GLU A 80 -24.52 4.88 0.80
CA GLU A 80 -23.82 4.56 -0.44
C GLU A 80 -22.67 3.59 -0.21
N ASP A 81 -21.90 3.74 0.87
CA ASP A 81 -20.82 2.84 1.26
C ASP A 81 -21.37 1.48 1.70
N TRP A 82 -22.48 1.47 2.46
CA TRP A 82 -23.16 0.22 2.81
C TRP A 82 -23.69 -0.56 1.61
N ASN A 83 -24.07 0.13 0.53
CA ASN A 83 -24.49 -0.53 -0.70
C ASN A 83 -23.32 -1.22 -1.41
N ARG A 84 -22.08 -0.81 -1.14
CA ARG A 84 -20.86 -1.44 -1.66
C ARG A 84 -20.50 -2.69 -0.86
N ILE A 85 -20.38 -2.56 0.47
CA ILE A 85 -19.85 -3.64 1.33
C ILE A 85 -20.91 -4.59 1.91
N GLY A 86 -22.19 -4.23 1.81
CA GLY A 86 -23.30 -4.99 2.36
C GLY A 86 -23.51 -4.77 3.87
N ARG A 87 -24.78 -4.82 4.31
CA ARG A 87 -25.16 -4.61 5.73
C ARG A 87 -24.72 -5.73 6.67
N ASP A 88 -24.32 -6.88 6.12
CA ASP A 88 -23.82 -8.02 6.88
C ASP A 88 -22.28 -8.03 7.01
N PHE A 89 -21.58 -7.01 6.51
CA PHE A 89 -20.12 -6.89 6.54
C PHE A 89 -19.50 -7.24 7.90
N PHE A 90 -19.91 -6.56 8.98
CA PHE A 90 -19.35 -6.80 10.33
C PHE A 90 -19.73 -8.17 10.90
N SER A 91 -20.86 -8.76 10.47
CA SER A 91 -21.23 -10.10 10.90
C SER A 91 -20.45 -11.20 10.17
N LYS A 92 -19.97 -10.91 8.95
CA LYS A 92 -19.08 -11.79 8.18
C LYS A 92 -17.63 -11.64 8.62
N ASN A 93 -17.21 -10.42 8.96
CA ASN A 93 -15.84 -10.06 9.29
C ASN A 93 -15.66 -9.82 10.79
N THR A 94 -15.93 -10.83 11.61
CA THR A 94 -15.92 -10.70 13.08
C THR A 94 -14.55 -10.31 13.66
N ILE A 95 -13.46 -10.55 12.91
CA ILE A 95 -12.08 -10.16 13.27
C ILE A 95 -11.92 -8.65 13.47
N VAL A 96 -12.80 -7.86 12.86
CA VAL A 96 -12.84 -6.39 12.93
C VAL A 96 -13.35 -5.89 14.28
N GLY A 97 -14.15 -6.70 14.98
CA GLY A 97 -14.87 -6.28 16.18
C GLY A 97 -16.14 -5.49 15.87
N ALA A 98 -17.06 -5.44 16.85
CA ALA A 98 -18.37 -4.80 16.68
C ALA A 98 -18.30 -3.27 16.51
N ASP A 99 -17.28 -2.64 17.09
CA ASP A 99 -17.08 -1.19 17.10
C ASP A 99 -15.94 -0.74 16.17
N GLY A 100 -15.44 -1.65 15.32
CA GLY A 100 -14.30 -1.39 14.43
C GLY A 100 -12.93 -1.61 15.09
N TYR A 101 -11.93 -1.80 14.24
CA TYR A 101 -10.59 -2.17 14.67
C TYR A 101 -9.87 -1.04 15.43
N ALA A 102 -10.20 0.23 15.15
CA ALA A 102 -9.71 1.36 15.92
C ALA A 102 -10.04 1.24 17.42
N GLN A 103 -11.19 0.62 17.75
CA GLN A 103 -11.58 0.43 19.14
C GLN A 103 -10.59 -0.47 19.89
N TYR A 104 -10.11 -1.54 19.27
CA TYR A 104 -9.09 -2.40 19.89
C TYR A 104 -7.83 -1.61 20.24
N MET A 105 -7.41 -0.70 19.38
CA MET A 105 -6.22 0.13 19.63
C MET A 105 -6.44 1.15 20.74
N ARG A 106 -7.59 1.82 20.77
CA ARG A 106 -7.95 2.78 21.85
C ARG A 106 -7.99 2.12 23.23
N THR A 107 -8.46 0.87 23.30
CA THR A 107 -8.64 0.13 24.55
C THR A 107 -7.56 -0.94 24.76
N ALA A 108 -6.35 -0.73 24.25
CA ALA A 108 -5.26 -1.69 24.40
C ALA A 108 -4.95 -1.92 25.90
N SER A 109 -5.24 -3.12 26.39
CA SER A 109 -5.13 -3.51 27.80
C SER A 109 -5.21 -5.03 27.95
N GLU A 110 -4.95 -5.54 29.16
CA GLU A 110 -5.16 -6.95 29.47
C GLU A 110 -6.61 -7.35 29.13
N GLY A 111 -6.77 -8.47 28.42
CA GLY A 111 -8.08 -8.98 27.99
C GLY A 111 -8.62 -8.40 26.67
N ASN A 112 -7.90 -7.50 26.01
CA ASN A 112 -8.21 -7.06 24.65
C ASN A 112 -7.83 -8.15 23.62
N ASP A 113 -8.66 -8.37 22.60
CA ASP A 113 -8.50 -9.46 21.63
C ASP A 113 -7.36 -9.25 20.62
N LYS A 114 -6.86 -8.02 20.46
CA LYS A 114 -5.81 -7.66 19.48
C LYS A 114 -4.57 -7.07 20.11
N PHE A 115 -4.75 -6.17 21.07
CA PHE A 115 -3.66 -5.43 21.70
C PHE A 115 -3.70 -5.62 23.20
N THR A 116 -2.96 -6.62 23.68
CA THR A 116 -3.02 -7.08 25.08
C THR A 116 -2.40 -6.11 26.08
N SER A 117 -1.74 -5.06 25.59
CA SER A 117 -1.26 -3.92 26.37
C SER A 117 -0.98 -2.72 25.45
N GLY A 118 -0.75 -1.54 26.03
CA GLY A 118 -0.30 -0.38 25.26
C GLY A 118 1.06 -0.60 24.58
N VAL A 119 1.99 -1.30 25.25
CA VAL A 119 3.31 -1.64 24.69
C VAL A 119 3.16 -2.59 23.49
N ASP A 120 2.22 -3.54 23.56
CA ASP A 120 1.90 -4.47 22.46
C ASP A 120 1.40 -3.70 21.23
N ALA A 121 0.47 -2.77 21.42
CA ALA A 121 0.00 -1.91 20.32
C ALA A 121 1.11 -1.04 19.71
N ILE A 122 1.96 -0.44 20.55
CA ILE A 122 3.10 0.35 20.05
C ILE A 122 4.08 -0.54 19.29
N ARG A 123 4.39 -1.74 19.80
CA ARG A 123 5.25 -2.70 19.09
C ARG A 123 4.71 -3.00 17.69
N THR A 124 3.42 -3.29 17.54
CA THR A 124 2.81 -3.53 16.21
C THR A 124 3.00 -2.31 15.29
N ILE A 125 2.75 -1.10 15.78
CA ILE A 125 2.98 0.13 14.99
C ILE A 125 4.44 0.25 14.53
N LEU A 126 5.40 -0.04 15.43
CA LEU A 126 6.82 0.11 15.13
C LEU A 126 7.37 -1.00 14.22
N VAL A 127 7.01 -2.25 14.48
CA VAL A 127 7.60 -3.41 13.80
C VAL A 127 6.81 -3.75 12.55
N ASP A 128 5.52 -4.05 12.71
CA ASP A 128 4.65 -4.50 11.62
C ASP A 128 4.27 -3.33 10.70
N GLY A 129 4.31 -2.10 11.23
CA GLY A 129 4.17 -0.86 10.48
C GLY A 129 5.50 -0.29 10.00
N PHE A 130 6.19 0.47 10.86
CA PHE A 130 7.25 1.38 10.44
C PHE A 130 8.47 0.67 9.86
N ALA A 131 9.00 -0.33 10.59
CA ALA A 131 10.17 -1.08 10.18
C ALA A 131 9.89 -1.92 8.93
N ASN A 132 8.71 -2.53 8.86
CA ASN A 132 8.30 -3.32 7.70
C ASN A 132 8.32 -2.46 6.42
N ILE A 133 7.61 -1.32 6.41
CA ILE A 133 7.54 -0.50 5.19
C ILE A 133 8.86 0.20 4.86
N SER A 134 9.67 0.65 5.83
CA SER A 134 11.00 1.20 5.51
C SER A 134 11.92 0.12 4.93
N ASN A 135 11.86 -1.10 5.47
CA ASN A 135 12.61 -2.23 4.92
C ASN A 135 12.13 -2.58 3.51
N GLU A 136 10.82 -2.65 3.28
CA GLU A 136 10.25 -2.97 1.97
C GLU A 136 10.65 -1.94 0.92
N VAL A 137 10.53 -0.65 1.22
CA VAL A 137 10.95 0.41 0.31
C VAL A 137 12.44 0.30 -0.03
N GLY A 138 13.30 0.13 0.99
CA GLY A 138 14.74 0.07 0.80
C GLY A 138 15.22 -1.20 0.10
N SER A 139 14.82 -2.35 0.61
CA SER A 139 15.33 -3.67 0.17
C SER A 139 14.60 -4.21 -1.05
N SER A 140 13.28 -4.01 -1.14
CA SER A 140 12.45 -4.60 -2.20
C SER A 140 12.16 -3.59 -3.31
N LYS A 141 11.41 -2.51 -3.03
CA LYS A 141 10.91 -1.59 -4.07
C LYS A 141 12.06 -0.87 -4.80
N ILE A 142 13.11 -0.46 -4.07
CA ILE A 142 14.32 0.15 -4.65
C ILE A 142 15.44 -0.88 -4.84
N GLY A 143 15.69 -1.71 -3.83
CA GLY A 143 16.84 -2.62 -3.78
C GLY A 143 16.81 -3.76 -4.82
N ASN A 144 15.64 -4.36 -5.09
CA ASN A 144 15.54 -5.45 -6.08
C ASN A 144 15.82 -4.95 -7.52
N PRO A 145 15.17 -3.88 -8.02
CA PRO A 145 15.52 -3.32 -9.33
C PRO A 145 16.99 -2.87 -9.42
N ASN A 146 17.52 -2.26 -8.37
CA ASN A 146 18.93 -1.85 -8.31
C ASN A 146 19.87 -3.06 -8.45
N SER A 147 19.64 -4.11 -7.68
CA SER A 147 20.46 -5.33 -7.69
C SER A 147 20.44 -6.03 -9.05
N LEU A 148 19.25 -6.16 -9.66
CA LEU A 148 19.11 -6.70 -11.00
C LEU A 148 19.87 -5.86 -12.03
N ALA A 149 19.75 -4.53 -11.98
CA ALA A 149 20.45 -3.63 -12.89
C ALA A 149 21.98 -3.73 -12.74
N LEU A 150 22.50 -3.79 -11.51
CA LEU A 150 23.93 -3.99 -11.24
C LEU A 150 24.45 -5.35 -11.72
N SER A 151 23.60 -6.38 -11.75
CA SER A 151 23.93 -7.69 -12.32
C SER A 151 23.88 -7.76 -13.85
N GLY A 152 23.55 -6.65 -14.53
CA GLY A 152 23.41 -6.58 -15.99
C GLY A 152 22.03 -6.98 -16.52
N GLN A 153 21.05 -7.24 -15.65
CA GLN A 153 19.69 -7.64 -15.99
C GLN A 153 18.74 -6.43 -16.09
N THR A 154 19.17 -5.38 -16.80
CA THR A 154 18.45 -4.08 -16.83
C THR A 154 17.01 -4.19 -17.35
N ASN A 155 16.74 -5.05 -18.32
CA ASN A 155 15.38 -5.20 -18.86
C ASN A 155 14.41 -5.81 -17.82
N GLU A 156 14.88 -6.76 -17.03
CA GLU A 156 14.09 -7.35 -15.94
C GLU A 156 13.94 -6.37 -14.78
N ALA A 157 15.02 -5.67 -14.43
CA ALA A 157 15.01 -4.63 -13.40
C ALA A 157 13.96 -3.55 -13.66
N VAL A 158 13.80 -3.12 -14.92
CA VAL A 158 12.76 -2.16 -15.33
C VAL A 158 11.36 -2.66 -15.00
N LEU A 159 11.08 -3.95 -15.25
CA LEU A 159 9.75 -4.53 -15.08
C LEU A 159 9.40 -4.77 -13.60
N GLN A 160 10.41 -4.81 -12.72
CA GLN A 160 10.23 -4.94 -11.28
C GLN A 160 9.90 -3.61 -10.59
N VAL A 161 10.13 -2.46 -11.23
CA VAL A 161 9.88 -1.15 -10.61
C VAL A 161 8.38 -0.93 -10.44
N GLU A 162 7.88 -1.03 -9.22
CA GLU A 162 6.50 -0.68 -8.88
C GLU A 162 6.15 0.77 -9.32
N SER A 163 4.94 0.97 -9.85
CA SER A 163 4.46 2.25 -10.38
C SER A 163 5.22 2.85 -11.57
N TRP A 164 5.86 2.00 -12.37
CA TRP A 164 6.62 2.48 -13.53
C TRP A 164 5.75 2.89 -14.71
N TYR A 165 4.51 2.41 -14.85
CA TYR A 165 3.66 2.77 -16.00
C TYR A 165 3.36 4.27 -16.02
N SER A 166 3.16 4.85 -14.83
CA SER A 166 2.87 6.27 -14.61
C SER A 166 4.08 7.10 -14.18
N TRP A 167 5.28 6.51 -14.14
CA TRP A 167 6.53 7.12 -13.63
C TRP A 167 6.36 7.71 -12.21
N ASN A 168 5.60 7.02 -11.34
CA ASN A 168 5.22 7.53 -10.03
C ASN A 168 6.04 6.95 -8.85
N SER A 169 6.87 5.93 -9.10
CA SER A 169 7.67 5.20 -8.10
C SER A 169 8.34 6.08 -7.03
N ILE A 170 9.02 7.17 -7.41
CA ILE A 170 9.70 8.06 -6.44
C ILE A 170 8.70 8.79 -5.53
N THR A 171 7.52 9.11 -6.04
CA THR A 171 6.45 9.72 -5.25
C THR A 171 5.89 8.68 -4.28
N ASP A 172 5.51 7.51 -4.78
CA ASP A 172 4.98 6.38 -3.99
C ASP A 172 5.90 6.04 -2.81
N TYR A 173 7.16 5.72 -3.10
CA TYR A 173 8.14 5.34 -2.06
C TYR A 173 8.38 6.46 -1.04
N SER A 174 8.25 7.73 -1.46
CA SER A 174 8.37 8.86 -0.54
C SER A 174 7.11 9.08 0.30
N ASP A 175 5.93 8.77 -0.23
CA ASP A 175 4.67 8.79 0.49
C ASP A 175 4.59 7.63 1.50
N ASN A 176 5.21 6.47 1.23
CA ASN A 176 5.42 5.41 2.22
C ASN A 176 6.18 5.91 3.46
N ILE A 177 7.25 6.69 3.26
CA ILE A 177 7.98 7.32 4.39
C ILE A 177 7.12 8.38 5.10
N ILE A 178 6.24 9.09 4.37
CA ILE A 178 5.25 9.98 5.01
C ILE A 178 4.27 9.18 5.89
N SER A 179 3.96 7.92 5.55
CA SER A 179 3.15 7.05 6.40
C SER A 179 3.81 6.84 7.78
N ILE A 180 5.10 6.46 7.79
CA ILE A 180 5.90 6.33 9.01
C ILE A 180 5.90 7.64 9.80
N LYS A 181 6.19 8.75 9.11
CA LYS A 181 6.18 10.09 9.70
C LYS A 181 4.85 10.38 10.38
N ASN A 182 3.74 10.14 9.69
CA ASN A 182 2.41 10.48 10.20
C ASN A 182 2.09 9.68 11.46
N GLY A 183 2.46 8.40 11.48
CA GLY A 183 2.36 7.55 12.66
C GLY A 183 3.24 8.03 13.82
N TYR A 184 4.52 8.31 13.57
CA TYR A 184 5.47 8.74 14.60
C TYR A 184 5.09 10.10 15.21
N ALA A 185 4.67 11.03 14.36
CA ALA A 185 4.23 12.38 14.74
C ALA A 185 2.81 12.42 15.31
N GLY A 186 2.05 11.33 15.22
CA GLY A 186 0.65 11.26 15.64
C GLY A 186 -0.28 12.19 14.87
N ARG A 187 0.08 12.58 13.63
CA ARG A 187 -0.76 13.43 12.78
C ARG A 187 -0.40 13.34 11.30
N ARG A 188 -1.40 13.52 10.45
CA ARG A 188 -1.22 13.70 9.00
C ARG A 188 -0.59 15.06 8.67
N GLY A 189 0.22 15.13 7.62
CA GLY A 189 0.80 16.38 7.12
C GLY A 189 2.07 16.18 6.29
N ALA A 190 2.78 17.26 6.00
CA ALA A 190 4.02 17.22 5.21
C ALA A 190 5.23 16.76 6.05
N ILE A 191 6.30 16.28 5.41
CA ILE A 191 7.57 15.95 6.08
C ILE A 191 8.09 17.15 6.91
N GLY A 192 8.70 16.91 8.08
CA GLY A 192 9.18 17.96 9.00
C GLY A 192 8.11 18.72 9.80
N ASP A 193 6.83 18.41 9.60
CA ASP A 193 5.74 18.95 10.42
C ASP A 193 5.89 18.59 11.91
N PRO A 194 5.62 19.52 12.86
CA PRO A 194 5.79 19.25 14.29
C PRO A 194 4.84 18.16 14.77
N ALA A 195 5.30 17.29 15.67
CA ALA A 195 4.48 16.22 16.24
C ALA A 195 3.33 16.75 17.13
N ASP A 196 2.25 15.97 17.21
CA ASP A 196 1.18 16.18 18.18
C ASP A 196 1.69 15.90 19.61
N ALA A 197 1.07 16.53 20.62
CA ALA A 197 1.45 16.34 22.01
C ALA A 197 1.18 14.90 22.51
N ASN A 198 0.23 14.19 21.90
CA ASN A 198 -0.11 12.80 22.21
C ASN A 198 0.44 11.86 21.12
N SER A 199 1.74 11.90 20.88
CA SER A 199 2.40 11.10 19.83
C SER A 199 3.52 10.22 20.35
N ILE A 200 3.94 9.26 19.53
CA ILE A 200 5.14 8.43 19.77
C ILE A 200 6.36 9.34 19.90
N SER A 201 6.53 10.33 19.00
CA SER A 201 7.60 11.34 19.09
C SER A 201 7.58 12.10 20.42
N ALA A 202 6.43 12.62 20.85
CA ALA A 202 6.34 13.36 22.11
C ALA A 202 6.72 12.51 23.33
N TYR A 203 6.31 11.24 23.35
CA TYR A 203 6.72 10.29 24.39
C TYR A 203 8.21 10.01 24.33
N VAL A 204 8.76 9.64 23.18
CA VAL A 204 10.20 9.36 23.00
C VAL A 204 11.01 10.57 23.45
N LYS A 205 10.65 11.79 23.04
CA LYS A 205 11.33 13.01 23.44
C LYS A 205 11.37 13.23 24.95
N SER A 206 10.31 12.83 25.65
CA SER A 206 10.22 12.94 27.11
C SER A 206 11.15 11.96 27.85
N GLN A 207 11.47 10.83 27.22
CA GLN A 207 12.33 9.78 27.79
C GLN A 207 13.79 9.91 27.32
N ASP A 208 13.98 10.18 26.03
CA ASP A 208 15.25 10.34 25.33
C ASP A 208 15.09 11.33 24.15
N ALA A 209 15.41 12.60 24.42
CA ALA A 209 15.33 13.66 23.41
C ALA A 209 16.35 13.52 22.28
N ASP A 210 17.47 12.82 22.49
CA ASP A 210 18.44 12.55 21.42
C ASP A 210 17.89 11.50 20.46
N LEU A 211 17.29 10.42 21.00
CA LEU A 211 16.64 9.41 20.17
C LEU A 211 15.48 9.98 19.34
N ASP A 212 14.63 10.85 19.92
CA ASP A 212 13.57 11.54 19.15
C ASP A 212 14.14 12.36 17.99
N ALA A 213 15.22 13.11 18.24
CA ALA A 213 15.91 13.88 17.21
C ALA A 213 16.50 12.98 16.12
N ARG A 214 17.11 11.85 16.50
CA ARG A 214 17.64 10.85 15.55
C ARG A 214 16.54 10.19 14.71
N MET A 215 15.41 9.80 15.33
CA MET A 215 14.27 9.24 14.61
C MET A 215 13.69 10.23 13.61
N THR A 216 13.45 11.48 14.04
CA THR A 216 12.94 12.53 13.15
C THR A 216 13.91 12.77 11.98
N ALA A 217 15.21 12.84 12.26
CA ALA A 217 16.22 13.02 11.21
C ALA A 217 16.33 11.81 10.27
N ALA A 218 16.15 10.58 10.77
CA ALA A 218 16.17 9.37 9.94
C ALA A 218 14.94 9.31 9.00
N ILE A 219 13.75 9.64 9.51
CA ILE A 219 12.51 9.74 8.72
C ILE A 219 12.66 10.81 7.62
N ASP A 220 13.07 12.02 7.99
CA ASP A 220 13.29 13.11 7.04
C ASP A 220 14.41 12.76 6.05
N GLY A 221 15.46 12.09 6.52
CA GLY A 221 16.60 11.64 5.72
C GLY A 221 16.20 10.64 4.64
N ALA A 222 15.44 9.59 5.00
CA ALA A 222 14.93 8.59 4.08
C ALA A 222 14.03 9.22 3.02
N TYR A 223 13.07 10.07 3.43
CA TYR A 223 12.21 10.81 2.51
C TYR A 223 13.05 11.63 1.51
N ASN A 224 13.98 12.44 2.01
CA ASN A 224 14.79 13.31 1.17
C ASN A 224 15.73 12.53 0.23
N ALA A 225 16.29 11.39 0.68
CA ALA A 225 17.13 10.54 -0.14
C ALA A 225 16.35 9.96 -1.32
N ILE A 226 15.14 9.42 -1.07
CA ILE A 226 14.23 8.93 -2.12
C ILE A 226 13.89 10.05 -3.10
N LYS A 227 13.44 11.22 -2.60
CA LYS A 227 13.10 12.37 -3.45
C LYS A 227 14.29 12.88 -4.29
N SER A 228 15.51 12.65 -3.84
CA SER A 228 16.71 13.08 -4.56
C SER A 228 17.04 12.23 -5.79
N MET A 229 16.54 10.98 -5.84
CA MET A 229 16.77 10.04 -6.93
C MET A 229 16.38 10.64 -8.28
N GLN A 230 17.09 10.24 -9.33
CA GLN A 230 16.82 10.77 -10.66
C GLN A 230 15.53 10.16 -11.22
N ALA A 231 14.57 11.01 -11.59
CA ALA A 231 13.32 10.58 -12.19
C ALA A 231 13.43 10.33 -13.71
N PRO A 232 12.67 9.38 -14.26
CA PRO A 232 11.94 8.34 -13.53
C PRO A 232 12.88 7.24 -13.02
N PHE A 233 12.57 6.61 -11.89
CA PHE A 233 13.44 5.58 -11.29
C PHE A 233 13.72 4.42 -12.25
N ARG A 234 12.71 3.98 -13.02
CA ARG A 234 12.88 2.93 -14.04
C ARG A 234 13.97 3.19 -15.09
N ASN A 235 14.39 4.45 -15.29
CA ASN A 235 15.48 4.82 -16.20
C ASN A 235 16.81 5.07 -15.48
N ASN A 236 16.80 5.09 -14.15
CA ASN A 236 17.91 5.51 -13.31
C ASN A 236 18.06 4.57 -12.10
N LEU A 237 18.18 3.27 -12.40
CA LEU A 237 18.11 2.17 -11.43
C LEU A 237 19.32 2.05 -10.49
N THR A 238 20.43 2.74 -10.82
CA THR A 238 21.70 2.62 -10.09
C THR A 238 22.35 3.96 -9.83
N GLY A 239 23.37 3.96 -8.98
CA GLY A 239 24.23 5.10 -8.68
C GLY A 239 24.00 5.67 -7.28
N SER A 240 24.92 6.55 -6.87
CA SER A 240 25.04 7.02 -5.47
C SER A 240 23.75 7.53 -4.81
N LYS A 241 22.81 8.09 -5.58
CA LYS A 241 21.53 8.56 -5.02
C LYS A 241 20.55 7.41 -4.73
N VAL A 242 20.56 6.36 -5.55
CA VAL A 242 19.81 5.13 -5.29
C VAL A 242 20.41 4.43 -4.09
N ASP A 243 21.74 4.30 -4.05
CA ASP A 243 22.46 3.69 -2.92
C ASP A 243 22.16 4.46 -1.61
N ALA A 244 22.15 5.79 -1.65
CA ALA A 244 21.80 6.62 -0.50
C ALA A 244 20.34 6.44 -0.03
N ALA A 245 19.39 6.24 -0.96
CA ALA A 245 18.00 5.96 -0.60
C ALA A 245 17.87 4.59 0.08
N ILE A 246 18.52 3.56 -0.46
CA ILE A 246 18.55 2.21 0.13
C ILE A 246 19.16 2.28 1.55
N THR A 247 20.32 2.91 1.71
CA THR A 247 20.97 3.05 3.02
C THR A 247 20.09 3.83 4.01
N ALA A 248 19.49 4.95 3.60
CA ALA A 248 18.66 5.74 4.50
C ALA A 248 17.41 4.98 4.98
N CYS A 249 16.79 4.17 4.12
CA CYS A 249 15.70 3.28 4.50
C CYS A 249 16.17 2.17 5.46
N SER A 250 17.33 1.56 5.19
CA SER A 250 17.93 0.56 6.08
C SER A 250 18.23 1.13 7.47
N ASP A 251 18.85 2.31 7.54
CA ASP A 251 19.18 2.99 8.79
C ASP A 251 17.90 3.31 9.60
N LEU A 252 16.81 3.70 8.92
CA LEU A 252 15.52 3.95 9.55
C LEU A 252 14.91 2.66 10.12
N THR A 253 14.98 1.55 9.38
CA THR A 253 14.55 0.23 9.87
C THR A 253 15.34 -0.17 11.12
N GLU A 254 16.68 -0.14 11.04
CA GLU A 254 17.55 -0.54 12.15
C GLU A 254 17.34 0.33 13.40
N LEU A 255 17.14 1.64 13.23
CA LEU A 255 16.88 2.53 14.36
C LEU A 255 15.51 2.23 15.02
N THR A 256 14.51 1.89 14.20
CA THR A 256 13.15 1.54 14.63
C THR A 256 13.14 0.23 15.43
N GLU A 257 13.73 -0.84 14.88
CA GLU A 257 13.78 -2.16 15.53
C GLU A 257 14.77 -2.23 16.70
N GLY A 258 15.78 -1.36 16.68
CA GLY A 258 16.79 -1.29 17.72
C GLY A 258 16.42 -0.35 18.86
N SER A 259 16.89 0.90 18.76
CA SER A 259 16.81 1.85 19.88
C SER A 259 15.39 2.28 20.20
N LEU A 260 14.55 2.48 19.17
CA LEU A 260 13.17 2.92 19.37
C LEU A 260 12.32 1.83 20.02
N LEU A 261 12.29 0.63 19.46
CA LEU A 261 11.58 -0.51 20.06
C LEU A 261 12.06 -0.79 21.48
N GLY A 262 13.38 -0.84 21.70
CA GLY A 262 13.96 -1.07 23.02
C GLY A 262 13.56 -0.02 24.07
N LEU A 263 13.29 1.22 23.68
CA LEU A 263 12.76 2.23 24.60
C LEU A 263 11.35 1.86 25.09
N PHE A 264 10.47 1.41 24.19
CA PHE A 264 9.09 1.04 24.55
C PHE A 264 8.98 -0.28 25.31
N GLU A 265 9.84 -1.25 25.02
CA GLU A 265 9.92 -2.49 25.82
C GLU A 265 10.22 -2.22 27.31
N ASN A 266 10.87 -1.10 27.60
CA ASN A 266 11.22 -0.66 28.95
C ASN A 266 10.30 0.43 29.51
N ALA A 267 9.14 0.68 28.88
CA ALA A 267 8.21 1.76 29.25
C ALA A 267 7.52 1.59 30.61
N GLY A 268 7.61 0.41 31.23
CA GLY A 268 6.93 0.10 32.50
C GLY A 268 5.41 0.22 32.38
N ASP A 269 4.78 0.82 33.39
CA ASP A 269 3.31 0.96 33.47
C ASP A 269 2.79 2.27 32.83
N TYR A 270 3.50 2.82 31.85
CA TYR A 270 3.05 4.03 31.16
C TYR A 270 1.71 3.80 30.44
N ASP A 271 0.78 4.74 30.59
CA ASP A 271 -0.52 4.70 29.93
C ASP A 271 -0.44 5.27 28.50
N PHE A 272 -0.46 4.38 27.51
CA PHE A 272 -0.42 4.73 26.10
C PHE A 272 -1.79 5.09 25.49
N THR A 273 -2.89 5.06 26.25
CA THR A 273 -4.24 5.28 25.71
C THR A 273 -4.37 6.59 24.93
N ALA A 274 -3.77 7.69 25.39
CA ALA A 274 -3.84 8.96 24.69
C ALA A 274 -3.12 8.92 23.33
N ILE A 275 -1.95 8.28 23.26
CA ILE A 275 -1.15 8.13 22.03
C ILE A 275 -1.85 7.21 21.04
N LEU A 276 -2.36 6.08 21.51
CA LEU A 276 -3.07 5.11 20.66
C LEU A 276 -4.41 5.65 20.16
N THR A 277 -5.11 6.43 20.98
CA THR A 277 -6.33 7.15 20.55
C THR A 277 -6.00 8.18 19.48
N GLN A 278 -4.94 8.98 19.68
CA GLN A 278 -4.48 9.95 18.69
C GLN A 278 -4.10 9.29 17.36
N TYR A 279 -3.32 8.20 17.42
CA TYR A 279 -2.91 7.43 16.24
C TYR A 279 -4.12 6.88 15.48
N ALA A 280 -5.03 6.19 16.16
CA ALA A 280 -6.24 5.64 15.53
C ALA A 280 -7.12 6.74 14.91
N ASP A 281 -7.38 7.82 15.66
CA ASP A 281 -8.43 8.78 15.32
C ASP A 281 -7.96 9.91 14.41
N GLN A 282 -6.67 10.25 14.44
CA GLN A 282 -6.11 11.38 13.70
C GLN A 282 -5.15 10.96 12.58
N VAL A 283 -4.68 9.71 12.60
CA VAL A 283 -3.81 9.15 11.55
C VAL A 283 -4.55 8.09 10.74
N VAL A 284 -4.88 6.95 11.36
CA VAL A 284 -5.37 5.77 10.62
C VAL A 284 -6.74 5.99 9.99
N THR A 285 -7.77 6.19 10.82
CA THR A 285 -9.14 6.31 10.32
C THR A 285 -9.32 7.48 9.33
N PRO A 286 -8.73 8.68 9.54
CA PRO A 286 -8.82 9.75 8.56
C PRO A 286 -8.06 9.48 7.26
N THR A 287 -6.99 8.70 7.28
CA THR A 287 -6.26 8.33 6.06
C THR A 287 -7.09 7.38 5.21
N TYR A 288 -7.67 6.33 5.81
CA TYR A 288 -8.56 5.42 5.08
C TYR A 288 -9.88 6.08 4.66
N LYS A 289 -10.39 7.04 5.44
CA LYS A 289 -11.56 7.83 5.03
C LYS A 289 -11.25 8.63 3.75
N ASP A 290 -10.09 9.28 3.73
CA ASP A 290 -9.63 10.06 2.60
C ASP A 290 -9.35 9.17 1.37
N LEU A 291 -8.77 7.99 1.58
CA LEU A 291 -8.62 6.96 0.55
C LEU A 291 -9.97 6.57 -0.07
N LYS A 292 -10.96 6.22 0.77
CA LYS A 292 -12.33 5.87 0.33
C LYS A 292 -13.00 6.99 -0.45
N GLU A 293 -12.93 8.23 0.02
CA GLU A 293 -13.52 9.38 -0.66
C GLU A 293 -12.89 9.59 -2.05
N LYS A 294 -11.57 9.40 -2.15
CA LYS A 294 -10.87 9.47 -3.44
C LYS A 294 -11.10 8.23 -4.32
N ALA A 295 -11.38 7.07 -3.75
CA ALA A 295 -11.83 5.88 -4.48
C ALA A 295 -13.15 6.13 -5.20
N TRP A 296 -14.10 6.77 -4.52
CA TRP A 296 -15.35 7.22 -5.15
C TRP A 296 -15.09 8.19 -6.31
N ALA A 297 -14.15 9.12 -6.14
CA ALA A 297 -13.78 10.05 -7.21
C ALA A 297 -13.15 9.34 -8.42
N LEU A 298 -12.29 8.34 -8.20
CA LEU A 298 -11.72 7.51 -9.27
C LEU A 298 -12.80 6.70 -9.99
N TYR A 299 -13.64 5.98 -9.25
CA TYR A 299 -14.74 5.20 -9.83
C TYR A 299 -15.68 6.08 -10.66
N ASN A 300 -16.08 7.24 -10.15
CA ASN A 300 -16.91 8.19 -10.90
C ASN A 300 -16.22 8.73 -12.17
N ALA A 301 -14.91 8.96 -12.12
CA ALA A 301 -14.14 9.36 -13.30
C ALA A 301 -14.07 8.23 -14.35
N MET A 302 -13.95 6.97 -13.92
CA MET A 302 -13.98 5.80 -14.79
C MET A 302 -15.36 5.59 -15.43
N VAL A 303 -16.44 5.72 -14.68
CA VAL A 303 -17.82 5.69 -15.22
C VAL A 303 -18.03 6.82 -16.24
N ALA A 304 -17.51 8.02 -15.97
CA ALA A 304 -17.59 9.13 -16.91
C ALA A 304 -16.77 8.89 -18.19
N LEU A 305 -15.60 8.23 -18.08
CA LEU A 305 -14.80 7.80 -19.22
C LEU A 305 -15.49 6.69 -20.01
N GLN A 306 -16.12 5.73 -19.34
CA GLN A 306 -16.90 4.67 -19.98
C GLN A 306 -18.03 5.24 -20.83
N ALA A 307 -18.74 6.25 -20.32
CA ALA A 307 -19.86 6.90 -21.03
C ALA A 307 -19.41 7.73 -22.25
N ASP A 308 -18.17 8.21 -22.26
CA ASP A 308 -17.61 9.09 -23.31
C ASP A 308 -16.13 8.73 -23.59
N ASN A 309 -15.92 7.50 -24.07
CA ASN A 309 -14.59 6.89 -24.20
C ASN A 309 -13.69 7.49 -25.30
N ARG A 310 -14.20 8.45 -26.07
CA ARG A 310 -13.44 9.20 -27.08
C ARG A 310 -12.99 10.57 -26.59
N ASN A 311 -13.27 10.92 -25.34
CA ASN A 311 -12.96 12.22 -24.79
C ASN A 311 -11.69 12.19 -23.94
N GLN A 312 -10.61 12.79 -24.46
CA GLN A 312 -9.33 12.85 -23.77
C GLN A 312 -9.42 13.48 -22.37
N SER A 313 -10.31 14.47 -22.18
CA SER A 313 -10.47 15.09 -20.86
C SER A 313 -10.99 14.12 -19.80
N LYS A 314 -11.71 13.06 -20.20
CA LYS A 314 -12.17 12.01 -19.29
C LYS A 314 -11.04 11.06 -18.90
N VAL A 315 -10.15 10.73 -19.85
CA VAL A 315 -8.93 9.96 -19.55
C VAL A 315 -8.04 10.75 -18.59
N ASP A 316 -7.83 12.03 -18.86
CA ASP A 316 -7.00 12.90 -18.01
C ASP A 316 -7.59 13.08 -16.60
N ALA A 317 -8.92 13.15 -16.48
CA ALA A 317 -9.61 13.18 -15.19
C ALA A 317 -9.44 11.87 -14.41
N ALA A 318 -9.57 10.71 -15.07
CA ALA A 318 -9.33 9.41 -14.45
C ALA A 318 -7.88 9.25 -13.99
N CYS A 319 -6.91 9.65 -14.82
CA CYS A 319 -5.49 9.66 -14.45
C CYS A 319 -5.21 10.55 -13.23
N THR A 320 -5.83 11.74 -13.19
CA THR A 320 -5.71 12.67 -12.05
C THR A 320 -6.32 12.07 -10.79
N ALA A 321 -7.50 11.45 -10.89
CA ALA A 321 -8.16 10.79 -9.77
C ALA A 321 -7.33 9.61 -9.23
N TRP A 322 -6.73 8.80 -10.11
CA TRP A 322 -5.84 7.70 -9.73
C TRP A 322 -4.65 8.22 -8.92
N ARG A 323 -3.90 9.22 -9.44
CA ARG A 323 -2.76 9.80 -8.72
C ARG A 323 -3.16 10.41 -7.39
N THR A 324 -4.33 11.05 -7.34
CA THR A 324 -4.84 11.69 -6.12
C THR A 324 -5.19 10.63 -5.07
N MET A 325 -5.83 9.54 -5.47
CA MET A 325 -6.20 8.40 -4.62
C MET A 325 -4.98 7.60 -4.16
N ARG A 326 -3.93 7.52 -4.99
CA ARG A 326 -2.69 6.81 -4.65
C ARG A 326 -2.02 7.39 -3.41
N VAL A 327 -2.06 8.72 -3.23
CA VAL A 327 -1.42 9.40 -2.09
C VAL A 327 -1.86 8.85 -0.72
N PRO A 328 -3.15 8.82 -0.33
CA PRO A 328 -3.52 8.25 0.98
C PRO A 328 -3.34 6.73 1.07
N TRP A 329 -3.28 5.99 -0.04
CA TRP A 329 -2.92 4.57 -0.01
C TRP A 329 -1.45 4.42 0.41
N GLU A 330 -0.53 5.07 -0.31
CA GLU A 330 0.91 5.04 -0.02
C GLU A 330 1.22 5.60 1.38
N GLN A 331 0.51 6.66 1.79
CA GLN A 331 0.61 7.23 3.13
C GLN A 331 -0.09 6.39 4.22
N SER A 332 -0.64 5.22 3.88
CA SER A 332 -1.18 4.23 4.81
C SER A 332 -0.36 2.95 4.92
N GLU A 333 0.71 2.78 4.15
CA GLU A 333 1.47 1.52 4.12
C GLU A 333 2.24 1.22 5.42
N ALA A 334 2.44 2.21 6.30
CA ALA A 334 2.90 1.96 7.67
C ALA A 334 1.79 1.38 8.59
N VAL A 335 0.61 1.09 8.04
CA VAL A 335 -0.56 0.54 8.71
C VAL A 335 -1.08 -0.72 7.98
N LEU A 336 -0.19 -1.46 7.29
CA LEU A 336 -0.48 -2.78 6.69
C LEU A 336 -0.52 -3.91 7.74
N PHE A 337 -1.16 -3.62 8.88
CA PHE A 337 -1.49 -4.57 9.93
C PHE A 337 -2.98 -4.40 10.27
N GLY A 338 -3.52 -5.32 11.05
CA GLY A 338 -4.95 -5.37 11.32
C GLY A 338 -5.72 -5.59 10.03
N PRO A 339 -6.80 -4.84 9.74
CA PRO A 339 -7.66 -5.12 8.59
C PRO A 339 -6.95 -5.22 7.24
N ALA A 340 -5.92 -4.41 6.99
CA ALA A 340 -5.14 -4.49 5.77
C ALA A 340 -4.14 -5.66 5.76
N GLY A 341 -3.68 -6.06 6.95
CA GLY A 341 -2.65 -7.09 7.12
C GLY A 341 -3.14 -8.49 6.80
N GLU A 342 -2.23 -9.29 6.22
CA GLU A 342 -2.47 -10.68 5.82
C GLU A 342 -2.95 -11.56 6.99
N GLU A 343 -2.55 -11.24 8.22
CA GLU A 343 -2.88 -12.01 9.41
C GLU A 343 -4.38 -12.06 9.72
N THR A 344 -5.17 -11.14 9.17
CA THR A 344 -6.63 -11.15 9.32
C THR A 344 -7.34 -12.01 8.28
N GLY A 345 -6.68 -12.32 7.16
CA GLY A 345 -7.28 -13.03 6.03
C GLY A 345 -8.38 -12.25 5.30
N LEU A 346 -8.51 -10.94 5.53
CA LEU A 346 -9.45 -10.09 4.79
C LEU A 346 -8.98 -9.79 3.38
N GLY A 347 -7.67 -9.88 3.12
CA GLY A 347 -7.08 -9.79 1.79
C GLY A 347 -7.13 -8.41 1.15
N PHE A 348 -7.38 -7.33 1.92
CA PHE A 348 -7.49 -5.98 1.35
C PHE A 348 -6.21 -5.55 0.66
N ASP A 349 -5.04 -5.72 1.29
CA ASP A 349 -3.77 -5.27 0.72
C ASP A 349 -3.47 -5.90 -0.66
N PRO A 350 -3.33 -7.23 -0.80
CA PRO A 350 -3.03 -7.81 -2.09
C PRO A 350 -4.16 -7.60 -3.11
N SER A 351 -5.42 -7.54 -2.68
CA SER A 351 -6.57 -7.21 -3.55
C SER A 351 -6.51 -5.78 -4.12
N MET A 352 -5.97 -4.85 -3.36
CA MET A 352 -5.88 -3.43 -3.73
C MET A 352 -4.58 -3.10 -4.46
N ASP A 353 -3.47 -3.77 -4.14
CA ASP A 353 -2.16 -3.29 -4.56
C ASP A 353 -1.11 -4.35 -4.93
N SER A 354 -1.56 -5.48 -5.47
CA SER A 354 -0.62 -6.50 -5.98
C SER A 354 0.36 -5.97 -7.02
N TRP A 355 1.64 -6.29 -6.81
CA TRP A 355 2.72 -6.12 -7.75
C TRP A 355 3.70 -7.32 -7.66
N PRO A 356 4.16 -7.91 -8.79
CA PRO A 356 3.87 -7.58 -10.19
C PRO A 356 2.50 -8.13 -10.66
N LEU A 357 2.02 -7.58 -11.79
CA LEU A 357 0.76 -7.99 -12.42
C LEU A 357 0.93 -9.18 -13.37
N ASP A 358 -0.13 -9.99 -13.51
CA ASP A 358 -0.23 -11.00 -14.56
C ASP A 358 -0.82 -10.38 -15.84
N GLN A 359 0.06 -9.83 -16.69
CA GLN A 359 -0.35 -9.18 -17.94
C GLN A 359 -0.92 -10.15 -18.98
N GLU A 360 -0.61 -11.46 -18.89
CA GLU A 360 -1.17 -12.46 -19.80
C GLU A 360 -2.63 -12.74 -19.45
N ASP A 361 -2.96 -12.83 -18.16
CA ASP A 361 -4.33 -13.01 -17.69
C ASP A 361 -5.16 -11.73 -17.90
N ILE A 362 -4.60 -10.55 -17.64
CA ILE A 362 -5.25 -9.27 -17.97
C ILE A 362 -5.61 -9.23 -19.47
N ALA A 363 -4.67 -9.60 -20.35
CA ALA A 363 -4.93 -9.65 -21.79
C ALA A 363 -6.00 -10.69 -22.14
N THR A 364 -6.00 -11.85 -21.47
CA THR A 364 -7.01 -12.89 -21.67
C THR A 364 -8.41 -12.39 -21.29
N ILE A 365 -8.54 -11.63 -20.20
CA ILE A 365 -9.82 -11.02 -19.79
C ILE A 365 -10.28 -9.98 -20.82
N ILE A 366 -9.44 -9.01 -21.16
CA ILE A 366 -9.80 -7.90 -22.07
C ILE A 366 -10.17 -8.41 -23.47
N THR A 367 -9.48 -9.45 -23.96
CA THR A 367 -9.72 -9.99 -25.30
C THR A 367 -10.86 -11.00 -25.37
N ASN A 368 -11.45 -11.38 -24.24
CA ASN A 368 -12.55 -12.35 -24.19
C ASN A 368 -13.84 -11.76 -24.75
N LYS A 369 -14.20 -12.19 -25.96
CA LYS A 369 -15.40 -11.73 -26.68
C LYS A 369 -16.74 -12.16 -26.08
N ASN A 370 -16.73 -12.97 -25.02
CA ASN A 370 -17.93 -13.30 -24.25
C ASN A 370 -18.23 -12.28 -23.15
N LEU A 371 -17.29 -11.39 -22.80
CA LEU A 371 -17.49 -10.34 -21.80
C LEU A 371 -17.87 -9.04 -22.50
N SER A 372 -18.89 -8.36 -22.00
CA SER A 372 -19.40 -7.15 -22.65
C SER A 372 -19.78 -6.03 -21.67
N SER A 373 -20.22 -6.38 -20.46
CA SER A 373 -20.62 -5.45 -19.41
C SER A 373 -19.60 -5.39 -18.27
N VAL A 374 -19.67 -4.34 -17.46
CA VAL A 374 -18.82 -4.21 -16.25
C VAL A 374 -19.01 -5.42 -15.32
N ASP A 375 -20.24 -5.88 -15.15
CA ASP A 375 -20.54 -7.04 -14.28
C ASP A 375 -19.91 -8.33 -14.83
N ASP A 376 -19.87 -8.53 -16.16
CA ASP A 376 -19.17 -9.66 -16.77
C ASP A 376 -17.67 -9.62 -16.43
N TYR A 377 -17.06 -8.44 -16.50
CA TYR A 377 -15.64 -8.24 -16.19
C TYR A 377 -15.35 -8.42 -14.70
N ILE A 378 -16.23 -7.95 -13.81
CA ILE A 378 -16.12 -8.22 -12.35
C ILE A 378 -16.11 -9.74 -12.12
N GLY A 379 -17.03 -10.48 -12.74
CA GLY A 379 -17.08 -11.94 -12.63
C GLY A 379 -15.86 -12.67 -13.22
N ALA A 380 -15.04 -11.99 -14.03
CA ALA A 380 -13.82 -12.54 -14.63
C ALA A 380 -12.54 -12.18 -13.84
N ILE A 381 -12.60 -11.24 -12.89
CA ILE A 381 -11.48 -10.92 -12.00
C ILE A 381 -11.33 -12.07 -10.99
N GLY A 382 -10.39 -12.98 -11.26
CA GLY A 382 -10.20 -14.21 -10.48
C GLY A 382 -9.01 -14.19 -9.52
N SER A 383 -8.16 -13.17 -9.57
CA SER A 383 -6.95 -13.07 -8.76
C SER A 383 -6.59 -11.63 -8.40
N GLU A 384 -5.72 -11.48 -7.42
CA GLU A 384 -5.17 -10.22 -6.93
C GLU A 384 -4.23 -9.57 -7.97
N SER A 385 -3.49 -10.38 -8.74
CA SER A 385 -2.53 -9.95 -9.78
C SER A 385 -3.17 -9.33 -11.04
N VAL A 386 -4.50 -9.28 -11.13
CA VAL A 386 -5.26 -8.71 -12.27
C VAL A 386 -6.26 -7.65 -11.84
N ARG A 387 -6.10 -7.08 -10.64
CA ARG A 387 -6.94 -6.00 -10.11
C ARG A 387 -6.10 -4.95 -9.39
N GLY A 388 -6.76 -4.09 -8.62
CA GLY A 388 -6.07 -3.10 -7.81
C GLY A 388 -5.53 -1.89 -8.58
N PHE A 389 -4.79 -1.05 -7.86
CA PHE A 389 -4.25 0.20 -8.34
C PHE A 389 -3.36 0.04 -9.56
N HIS A 390 -2.42 -0.90 -9.53
CA HIS A 390 -1.46 -1.09 -10.62
C HIS A 390 -2.11 -1.60 -11.91
N THR A 391 -3.18 -2.38 -11.82
CA THR A 391 -3.97 -2.75 -13.01
C THR A 391 -4.61 -1.51 -13.63
N ILE A 392 -5.23 -0.64 -12.82
CA ILE A 392 -5.78 0.63 -13.32
C ILE A 392 -4.66 1.52 -13.88
N GLU A 393 -3.48 1.52 -13.26
CA GLU A 393 -2.31 2.27 -13.70
C GLU A 393 -1.85 1.82 -15.10
N LEU A 394 -1.66 0.51 -15.31
CA LEU A 394 -1.36 -0.10 -16.61
C LEU A 394 -2.39 0.34 -17.67
N LEU A 395 -3.66 0.37 -17.26
CA LEU A 395 -4.79 0.67 -18.14
C LEU A 395 -4.93 2.17 -18.46
N LEU A 396 -4.41 3.07 -17.64
CA LEU A 396 -4.54 4.52 -17.84
C LEU A 396 -3.25 5.19 -18.31
N PHE A 397 -2.08 4.63 -18.00
CA PHE A 397 -0.79 5.24 -18.29
C PHE A 397 0.07 4.37 -19.22
N LYS A 398 0.96 5.05 -19.95
CA LYS A 398 2.02 4.44 -20.74
C LYS A 398 3.22 5.35 -20.76
N ASP A 399 4.39 4.83 -20.40
CA ASP A 399 5.66 5.57 -20.40
C ASP A 399 5.56 6.93 -19.67
N GLY A 400 4.90 6.93 -18.49
CA GLY A 400 4.72 8.11 -17.66
C GLY A 400 3.69 9.12 -18.15
N GLN A 401 3.01 8.85 -19.26
CA GLN A 401 2.00 9.71 -19.85
C GLN A 401 0.61 9.11 -19.72
N ASN A 402 -0.40 9.96 -19.63
CA ASN A 402 -1.79 9.53 -19.79
C ASN A 402 -1.95 8.94 -21.19
N ARG A 403 -2.63 7.78 -21.30
CA ARG A 403 -2.96 7.18 -22.59
C ARG A 403 -3.83 8.12 -23.42
N LYS A 404 -3.77 7.95 -24.74
CA LYS A 404 -4.56 8.72 -25.70
C LYS A 404 -5.77 7.93 -26.13
N VAL A 405 -6.92 8.59 -26.23
CA VAL A 405 -8.13 8.02 -26.82
C VAL A 405 -7.84 7.48 -28.23
N LEU A 406 -8.57 6.45 -28.64
CA LEU A 406 -8.48 5.92 -29.99
C LEU A 406 -8.82 7.01 -31.02
N ALA A 407 -7.95 7.17 -32.03
CA ALA A 407 -8.21 8.03 -33.18
C ALA A 407 -9.44 7.53 -33.96
N GLU A 408 -10.07 8.45 -34.70
CA GLU A 408 -11.19 8.15 -35.60
C GLU A 408 -10.80 7.25 -36.77
#